data_AF-A0A0B5I4H4-F1
#
_entry.id   AF-A0A0B5I4H4-F1
#
_cell.length_a   1.000
_cell.length_b   1.000
_cell.length_c   1.000
_cell.angle_alpha   90.00
_cell.angle_beta   90.00
_cell.angle_gamma   90.00
#
_symmetry.space_group_name_H-M   'P 1'
#
loop_
_entity.id
_entity.type
_entity.pdbx_description
1 polymer ?
#
loop_
_entity_poly.entity_id
_entity_poly.type
_entity_poly.pdbx_seq_one_letter_code
_entity_poly.pdbx_strand_id
1 'polypeptide(L)' 'MQHRTVFEVMTHDVVTAAPATSFKEIARLFADHDISAVPVVDEDRRLLGVVEGGDTVAVTGDSAPDSQLGRQGQVTSK' A
#
# COMPACT_ATOMS: atom_id res chain seq x y z
N MET A 1 33.06 4.57 19.88
CA MET A 1 32.18 4.16 18.76
C MET A 1 31.91 5.39 17.93
N GLN A 2 32.04 5.30 16.60
CA GLN A 2 31.70 6.41 15.70
C GLN A 2 30.17 6.51 15.63
N HIS A 3 29.60 7.69 15.84
CA HIS A 3 28.15 7.91 15.71
C HIS A 3 27.86 8.27 14.25
N ARG A 4 27.06 7.47 13.56
CA ARG A 4 26.60 7.75 12.18
C ARG A 4 25.13 8.13 12.21
N THR A 5 24.75 9.09 11.37
CA THR A 5 23.34 9.47 11.24
C THR A 5 22.58 8.44 10.41
N VAL A 6 21.27 8.28 10.63
CA VAL A 6 20.43 7.39 9.81
C VAL A 6 20.47 7.79 8.33
N PHE A 7 20.55 9.09 8.08
CA PHE A 7 20.69 9.65 6.73
C PHE A 7 21.93 9.13 6.00
N GLU A 8 23.02 8.82 6.70
CA GLU A 8 24.26 8.30 6.11
C GLU A 8 24.24 6.80 5.80
N VAL A 9 23.22 6.06 6.27
CA VAL A 9 23.15 4.60 6.12
C VAL A 9 21.92 4.14 5.33
N MET A 10 20.96 5.03 5.08
CA MET A 10 19.74 4.68 4.34
C MET A 10 19.98 4.59 2.83
N THR A 11 19.20 3.74 2.16
CA THR A 11 19.09 3.75 0.70
C THR A 11 18.24 4.95 0.28
N HIS A 12 18.79 5.79 -0.60
CA HIS A 12 18.08 7.00 -1.08
C HIS A 12 17.15 6.71 -2.26
N ASP A 13 17.57 5.82 -3.16
CA ASP A 13 16.79 5.42 -4.34
C ASP A 13 15.94 4.19 -3.99
N VAL A 14 14.76 4.44 -3.45
CA VAL A 14 13.83 3.40 -2.98
C VAL A 14 12.84 3.04 -4.08
N VAL A 15 12.71 1.74 -4.37
CA VAL A 15 11.65 1.22 -5.24
C VAL A 15 10.30 1.33 -4.52
N THR A 16 9.33 2.00 -5.14
CA THR A 16 7.99 2.24 -4.57
C THR A 16 6.91 1.71 -5.49
N ALA A 17 5.76 1.35 -4.93
CA ALA A 17 4.55 1.04 -5.69
C ALA A 17 3.49 2.14 -5.52
N ALA A 18 2.64 2.33 -6.54
CA ALA A 18 1.42 3.13 -6.42
C ALA A 18 0.28 2.28 -5.81
N PRO A 19 -0.78 2.89 -5.25
CA PRO A 19 -1.87 2.15 -4.60
C PRO A 19 -2.67 1.27 -5.57
N ALA A 20 -2.66 1.64 -6.85
CA ALA A 20 -3.28 0.88 -7.93
C ALA A 20 -2.36 -0.21 -8.54
N THR A 21 -1.11 -0.34 -8.09
CA THR A 21 -0.17 -1.35 -8.59
C THR A 21 -0.70 -2.74 -8.28
N SER A 22 -0.75 -3.61 -9.28
CA SER A 22 -1.27 -4.95 -9.07
C SER A 22 -0.31 -5.80 -8.23
N PHE A 23 -0.84 -6.77 -7.49
CA PHE A 23 0.00 -7.69 -6.72
C PHE A 23 1.01 -8.45 -7.60
N LYS A 24 0.64 -8.77 -8.84
CA LYS A 24 1.55 -9.43 -9.79
C LYS A 24 2.75 -8.55 -10.15
N GLU A 25 2.54 -7.25 -10.29
CA GLU A 25 3.62 -6.30 -10.54
C GLU A 25 4.49 -6.13 -9.30
N ILE A 26 3.89 -6.04 -8.11
CA ILE A 26 4.65 -6.02 -6.84
C ILE A 26 5.52 -7.28 -6.70
N ALA A 27 4.98 -8.46 -7.01
CA ALA A 27 5.74 -9.71 -6.98
C ALA A 27 6.92 -9.71 -7.98
N ARG A 28 6.76 -9.05 -9.14
CA ARG A 28 7.87 -8.83 -10.07
C ARG A 28 8.90 -7.88 -9.49
N LEU A 29 8.49 -6.79 -8.84
CA LEU A 29 9.42 -5.87 -8.17
C LEU A 29 10.28 -6.60 -7.12
N PHE A 30 9.69 -7.52 -6.35
CA PHE A 30 10.46 -8.34 -5.40
C PHE A 30 11.55 -9.16 -6.10
N ALA A 31 11.20 -9.82 -7.22
CA ALA A 31 12.14 -10.67 -7.96
C ALA A 31 13.20 -9.86 -8.73
N ASP A 32 12.79 -8.76 -9.36
CA ASP A 32 13.64 -7.95 -10.23
C ASP A 32 14.65 -7.11 -9.43
N HIS A 33 14.27 -6.70 -8.21
CA HIS A 33 15.10 -5.86 -7.35
C HIS A 33 15.72 -6.58 -6.14
N ASP A 34 15.45 -7.89 -5.97
CA ASP A 34 15.89 -8.69 -4.82
C ASP A 34 15.51 -8.04 -3.46
N ILE A 35 14.26 -7.60 -3.37
CA ILE A 35 13.70 -6.94 -2.18
C ILE A 35 12.52 -7.73 -1.62
N SER A 36 12.36 -7.72 -0.30
CA SER A 36 11.29 -8.44 0.40
C SER A 36 10.08 -7.58 0.75
N ALA A 37 10.21 -6.25 0.63
CA ALA A 37 9.18 -5.28 0.96
C ALA A 37 9.23 -4.08 0.02
N VAL A 38 8.06 -3.52 -0.30
CA VAL A 38 7.92 -2.33 -1.14
C VAL A 38 6.98 -1.33 -0.44
N PRO A 39 7.42 -0.07 -0.22
CA PRO A 39 6.53 1.00 0.23
C PRO A 39 5.52 1.38 -0.86
N VAL A 40 4.27 1.55 -0.44
CA VAL A 40 3.17 2.06 -1.28
C VAL A 40 2.99 3.55 -0.99
N VAL A 41 3.08 4.38 -2.03
CA VAL A 41 2.99 5.84 -1.92
C VAL A 41 1.92 6.40 -2.84
N ASP A 42 1.34 7.55 -2.48
CA ASP A 42 0.44 8.31 -3.36
C ASP A 42 1.20 9.18 -4.39
N GLU A 43 0.44 9.96 -5.18
CA GLU A 43 0.98 10.86 -6.21
C GLU A 43 1.88 11.98 -5.63
N ASP A 44 1.65 12.38 -4.38
CA ASP A 44 2.45 13.37 -3.63
C ASP A 44 3.67 12.73 -2.93
N ARG A 45 3.94 11.44 -3.19
CA ARG A 45 4.95 10.60 -2.54
C ARG A 45 4.77 10.46 -1.03
N ARG A 46 3.54 10.54 -0.52
CA ARG A 46 3.24 10.24 0.88
C ARG A 46 3.08 8.74 1.05
N LEU A 47 3.70 8.21 2.10
CA LEU A 47 3.62 6.78 2.44
C LEU A 47 2.20 6.42 2.89
N LEU A 48 1.57 5.50 2.18
CA LEU A 48 0.27 4.94 2.54
C LEU A 48 0.41 3.61 3.29
N GLY A 49 1.48 2.86 3.03
CA GLY A 49 1.74 1.57 3.68
C GLY A 49 2.97 0.84 3.12
N VAL A 50 3.17 -0.40 3.55
CA VAL A 50 4.25 -1.29 3.10
C VAL A 50 3.64 -2.64 2.76
N VAL A 51 4.07 -3.25 1.66
CA VAL A 51 3.69 -4.61 1.26
C VAL A 51 4.92 -5.50 1.36
N GLU A 52 4.80 -6.64 2.05
CA GLU A 52 5.85 -7.65 2.17
C GLU A 52 5.53 -8.89 1.32
N GLY A 53 6.55 -9.61 0.83
CA GLY A 53 6.38 -10.78 -0.06
C GLY A 53 5.61 -11.97 0.52
N GLY A 54 5.37 -11.98 1.83
CA GLY A 54 4.52 -12.98 2.51
C GLY A 54 3.12 -12.48 2.88
N ASP A 55 2.84 -11.19 2.67
CA ASP A 55 1.63 -10.55 3.18
C ASP A 55 0.48 -10.65 2.18
N THR A 56 -0.60 -11.32 2.58
CA THR A 56 -1.88 -11.27 1.86
C THR A 56 -2.66 -10.08 2.41
N VAL A 57 -2.40 -8.87 1.89
CA VAL A 57 -3.10 -7.65 2.34
C VAL A 57 -4.41 -7.48 1.58
N ALA A 58 -5.52 -7.52 2.32
CA ALA A 58 -6.77 -6.90 1.90
C ALA A 58 -6.57 -5.38 1.96
N VAL A 59 -6.41 -4.74 0.81
CA VAL A 59 -6.38 -3.27 0.70
C VAL A 59 -7.80 -2.75 0.96
N THR A 60 -8.20 -2.63 2.22
CA THR A 60 -9.27 -1.70 2.60
C THR A 60 -8.66 -0.32 2.59
N GLY A 61 -8.72 0.34 1.42
CA GLY A 61 -8.53 1.77 1.35
C GLY A 61 -9.60 2.42 2.21
N ASP A 62 -9.18 3.08 3.30
CA ASP A 62 -10.06 3.99 4.03
C ASP A 62 -10.29 5.23 3.16
N SER A 63 -11.19 5.07 2.19
CA SER A 63 -11.99 6.16 1.69
C SER A 63 -13.25 6.15 2.55
N ALA A 64 -13.50 7.28 3.21
CA ALA A 64 -14.67 7.53 4.04
C ALA A 64 -15.95 6.89 3.48
N PRO A 65 -16.91 6.44 4.32
CA PRO A 65 -18.17 5.90 3.85
C PRO A 65 -18.99 7.05 3.28
N ASP A 66 -18.76 7.39 2.02
CA ASP A 66 -19.54 8.41 1.35
C ASP A 66 -20.91 7.80 1.07
N SER A 67 -21.82 8.24 1.92
CA SER A 67 -23.25 8.08 1.85
C SER A 67 -23.76 8.31 0.43
N GLN A 68 -24.18 7.24 -0.24
CA GLN A 68 -25.39 7.17 -1.07
C GLN A 68 -25.46 5.82 -1.80
N LEU A 69 -26.23 4.87 -1.26
CA LEU A 69 -27.04 4.00 -2.12
C LEU A 69 -28.49 4.08 -1.65
N GLY A 70 -29.31 4.57 -2.57
CA GLY A 70 -30.69 4.92 -2.33
C GLY A 70 -31.58 3.72 -2.01
N ARG A 71 -32.59 4.01 -1.19
CA ARG A 71 -34.00 3.66 -1.40
C ARG A 71 -34.27 2.44 -2.30
N GLN A 72 -34.52 1.31 -1.64
CA GLN A 72 -35.50 0.28 -1.99
C GLN A 72 -35.63 -0.55 -0.70
N GLY A 73 -36.66 -0.39 0.13
CA GLY A 73 -38.06 -0.55 -0.26
C GLY A 73 -38.44 -2.02 -0.21
N GLN A 74 -38.31 -2.68 0.95
CA GLN A 74 -39.08 -3.89 1.27
C GLN A 74 -39.47 -3.88 2.74
N VAL A 75 -40.74 -3.52 2.96
CA VAL A 75 -41.50 -3.90 4.15
C VAL A 75 -41.77 -5.39 4.03
N THR A 76 -41.32 -6.18 4.99
CA THR A 76 -41.89 -7.50 5.22
C THR A 76 -42.35 -7.58 6.67
N SER A 77 -43.66 -7.39 6.85
CA SER A 77 -44.41 -7.93 7.98
C SER A 77 -44.42 -9.46 7.89
N LYS A 78 -43.94 -10.13 8.94
CA LYS A 78 -44.77 -10.89 9.88
C LYS A 78 -43.92 -11.35 11.06
#